data_AF-G9NJF2-F1
#
_entry.id   AF-G9NJF2-F1
#
_cell.length_a   1.000
_cell.length_b   1.000
_cell.length_c   1.000
_cell.angle_alpha   90.00
_cell.angle_beta   90.00
_cell.angle_gamma   90.00
#
_symmetry.space_group_name_H-M   'P 1'
#
loop_
_entity.id
_entity.type
_entity.pdbx_description
1 polymer ?
#
loop_
_entity_poly.entity_id
_entity_poly.type
_entity_poly.pdbx_seq_one_letter_code
_entity_poly.pdbx_strand_id
1 'polypeptide(L)'
;MAFWHDWSDEKMEGSMSVDRLFIVSRSLTAFCVEIEGKVDPGFEIGWVTAVKVCLKYGHTLIGKIVVPDMPMMLDDERNMKINWGEGSEPEMEIKSTRAFKAFLQDVMPKKDVDTQMDSQYTASADLSVSRNGHTLTISMDPSYMMRMRAAVTNLRIHGQEISITMKITNLSSLELQFEYGTFILKKGQQTVGEVAGGLDLVPGEFEVNLGGQIQSGISGVVTLKGEHFEDCEESWQQYAIKLFEVEVNLDELDLDANHGATVDDDIGDIADHGEHLLSIRSK
;
A
#
# COMPACT_ATOMS: atom_id res chain seq x y z
N MET A 1 -22.39 -19.77 55.57
CA MET A 1 -21.92 -18.69 54.69
C MET A 1 -21.08 -19.35 53.61
N ALA A 2 -21.67 -19.61 52.44
CA ALA A 2 -20.95 -20.11 51.29
C ALA A 2 -20.35 -18.89 50.57
N PHE A 3 -19.02 -18.82 50.53
CA PHE A 3 -18.30 -17.88 49.68
C PHE A 3 -18.42 -18.39 48.25
N TRP A 4 -19.28 -17.74 47.46
CA TRP A 4 -19.16 -17.82 46.01
C TRP A 4 -17.94 -16.99 45.64
N HIS A 5 -16.86 -17.67 45.26
CA HIS A 5 -15.81 -17.01 44.48
C HIS A 5 -16.48 -16.53 43.20
N ASP A 6 -16.59 -15.21 43.09
CA ASP A 6 -16.84 -14.51 41.84
C ASP A 6 -15.62 -14.78 40.96
N TRP A 7 -15.70 -15.83 40.15
CA TRP A 7 -14.80 -15.99 39.01
C TRP A 7 -15.20 -14.88 38.06
N SER A 8 -14.46 -13.77 38.10
CA SER A 8 -14.52 -12.78 37.05
C SER A 8 -14.26 -13.52 35.73
N ASP A 9 -15.31 -13.67 34.92
CA ASP A 9 -15.27 -14.19 33.55
C ASP A 9 -14.39 -13.27 32.70
N GLU A 10 -13.08 -13.46 32.79
CA GLU A 10 -12.08 -12.69 32.09
C GLU A 10 -12.16 -13.03 30.59
N LYS A 11 -12.56 -12.03 29.81
CA LYS A 11 -12.33 -12.01 28.37
C LYS A 11 -10.82 -12.16 28.19
N MET A 12 -10.36 -13.17 27.45
CA MET A 12 -8.94 -13.26 27.13
C MET A 12 -8.61 -12.12 26.18
N GLU A 13 -7.66 -11.28 26.59
CA GLU A 13 -7.17 -10.14 25.84
C GLU A 13 -5.69 -10.31 25.56
N GLY A 14 -5.27 -9.84 24.41
CA GLY A 14 -3.88 -9.87 23.98
C GLY A 14 -3.65 -8.84 22.90
N SER A 15 -2.45 -8.86 22.33
CA SER A 15 -2.05 -7.94 21.29
C SER A 15 -1.24 -8.65 20.23
N MET A 16 -1.12 -8.00 19.09
CA MET A 16 -0.37 -8.47 17.94
C MET A 16 0.38 -7.30 17.31
N SER A 17 1.65 -7.50 16.98
CA SER A 17 2.36 -6.61 16.06
C SER A 17 1.87 -6.88 14.64
N VAL A 18 1.42 -5.84 13.94
CA VAL A 18 0.90 -5.97 12.57
C VAL A 18 2.05 -5.74 11.60
N ASP A 19 2.36 -6.76 10.81
CA ASP A 19 3.41 -6.70 9.79
C ASP A 19 2.84 -6.19 8.46
N ARG A 20 1.59 -6.56 8.14
CA ARG A 20 0.88 -6.15 6.93
C ARG A 20 -0.60 -5.91 7.22
N LEU A 21 -1.10 -4.76 6.77
CA LEU A 21 -2.51 -4.40 6.66
C LEU A 21 -2.77 -4.10 5.19
N PHE A 22 -3.36 -5.05 4.47
CA PHE A 22 -3.69 -4.86 3.06
C PHE A 22 -5.14 -4.40 2.93
N ILE A 23 -5.37 -3.32 2.19
CA ILE A 23 -6.71 -2.79 1.91
C ILE A 23 -6.86 -2.59 0.40
N VAL A 24 -7.87 -3.25 -0.18
CA VAL A 24 -8.20 -3.15 -1.60
C VAL A 24 -9.67 -2.78 -1.79
N SER A 25 -9.96 -1.93 -2.77
CA SER A 25 -11.31 -1.46 -3.00
C SER A 25 -12.22 -2.56 -3.56
N ARG A 26 -13.49 -2.49 -3.18
CA ARG A 26 -14.59 -3.19 -3.87
C ARG A 26 -15.59 -2.21 -4.47
N SER A 27 -15.79 -1.08 -3.82
CA SER A 27 -16.68 0.00 -4.24
C SER A 27 -16.33 1.29 -3.53
N LEU A 28 -17.06 2.39 -3.77
CA LEU A 28 -16.97 3.62 -2.96
C LEU A 28 -17.29 3.42 -1.47
N THR A 29 -17.97 2.33 -1.10
CA THR A 29 -18.54 2.11 0.23
C THR A 29 -18.03 0.86 0.93
N ALA A 30 -17.14 0.08 0.30
CA ALA A 30 -16.62 -1.15 0.89
C ALA A 30 -15.19 -1.46 0.41
N PHE A 31 -14.47 -2.23 1.23
CA PHE A 31 -13.13 -2.73 0.93
C PHE A 31 -12.94 -4.15 1.48
N CYS A 32 -11.98 -4.88 0.94
CA CYS A 32 -11.45 -6.08 1.57
C CYS A 32 -10.23 -5.71 2.42
N VAL A 33 -10.05 -6.44 3.52
CA VAL A 33 -8.95 -6.21 4.45
C VAL A 33 -8.25 -7.51 4.76
N GLU A 34 -6.93 -7.57 4.62
CA GLU A 34 -6.12 -8.67 5.14
C GLU A 34 -5.21 -8.14 6.23
N ILE A 35 -4.99 -8.97 7.24
CA ILE A 35 -4.13 -8.63 8.37
C ILE A 35 -3.16 -9.79 8.58
N GLU A 36 -1.88 -9.45 8.60
CA GLU A 36 -0.78 -10.35 8.92
C GLU A 36 0.02 -9.76 10.07
N GLY A 37 0.46 -10.61 10.99
CA GLY A 37 1.20 -10.15 12.15
C GLY A 37 1.62 -11.26 13.08
N LYS A 38 2.28 -10.88 14.17
CA LYS A 38 2.78 -11.80 15.18
C LYS A 38 2.13 -11.55 16.53
N VAL A 39 1.52 -12.60 17.07
CA VAL A 39 0.77 -12.53 18.33
C VAL A 39 1.72 -12.54 19.51
N ASP A 40 1.53 -11.58 20.43
CA ASP A 40 2.40 -11.40 21.58
C ASP A 40 2.43 -12.64 22.49
N PRO A 41 3.59 -12.99 23.07
CA PRO A 41 3.71 -14.12 23.99
C PRO A 41 2.66 -14.11 25.09
N GLY A 42 2.08 -15.28 25.37
CA GLY A 42 1.09 -15.47 26.44
C GLY A 42 -0.37 -15.34 26.03
N PHE A 43 -0.67 -14.83 24.82
CA PHE A 43 -2.02 -14.93 24.25
C PHE A 43 -2.14 -16.21 23.42
N GLU A 44 -3.17 -17.00 23.68
CA GLU A 44 -3.46 -18.22 22.91
C GLU A 44 -4.77 -18.05 22.14
N ILE A 45 -4.71 -18.31 20.83
CA ILE A 45 -5.90 -18.37 20.00
C ILE A 45 -6.31 -19.84 19.93
N GLY A 46 -7.40 -20.19 20.64
CA GLY A 46 -8.00 -21.51 20.55
C GLY A 46 -8.78 -21.71 19.24
N TRP A 47 -9.54 -22.80 19.16
CA TRP A 47 -10.42 -23.09 18.03
C TRP A 47 -11.59 -22.11 17.98
N VAL A 48 -11.41 -21.01 17.26
CA VAL A 48 -12.47 -20.04 16.98
C VAL A 48 -13.25 -20.45 15.74
N THR A 49 -14.55 -20.21 15.76
CA THR A 49 -15.46 -20.48 14.63
C THR A 49 -15.85 -19.19 13.89
N ALA A 50 -15.35 -18.04 14.33
CA ALA A 50 -15.55 -16.77 13.65
C ALA A 50 -14.42 -15.78 13.96
N VAL A 51 -14.11 -14.95 12.98
CA VAL A 51 -13.18 -13.81 13.12
C VAL A 51 -13.96 -12.52 12.90
N LYS A 52 -13.81 -11.59 13.83
CA LYS A 52 -14.37 -10.24 13.73
C LYS A 52 -13.23 -9.24 13.61
N VAL A 53 -13.18 -8.53 12.50
CA VAL A 53 -12.21 -7.45 12.29
C VAL A 53 -12.90 -6.11 12.48
N CYS A 54 -12.28 -5.21 13.25
CA CYS A 54 -12.75 -3.85 13.50
C CYS A 54 -11.63 -2.86 13.17
N LEU A 55 -11.85 -2.00 12.17
CA LEU A 55 -10.95 -0.90 11.85
C LEU A 55 -11.51 0.40 12.43
N LYS A 56 -10.71 1.10 13.22
CA LYS A 56 -11.05 2.39 13.84
C LYS A 56 -10.06 3.45 13.41
N TYR A 57 -10.42 4.71 13.55
CA TYR A 57 -9.49 5.82 13.40
C TYR A 57 -9.74 6.79 14.56
N GLY A 58 -8.84 6.71 15.54
CA GLY A 58 -9.09 7.17 16.90
C GLY A 58 -10.31 6.47 17.49
N HIS A 59 -11.26 7.25 18.00
CA HIS A 59 -12.50 6.69 18.58
C HIS A 59 -13.59 6.37 17.56
N THR A 60 -13.37 6.63 16.26
CA THR A 60 -14.41 6.47 15.23
C THR A 60 -14.27 5.12 14.51
N LEU A 61 -15.33 4.32 14.45
CA LEU A 61 -15.35 3.08 13.67
C LEU A 61 -15.34 3.41 12.17
N ILE A 62 -14.30 2.97 11.45
CA ILE A 62 -14.27 3.00 9.98
C ILE A 62 -15.14 1.88 9.45
N GLY A 63 -14.92 0.65 9.92
CA GLY A 63 -15.58 -0.53 9.40
C GLY A 63 -15.49 -1.70 10.36
N LYS A 64 -16.41 -2.65 10.19
CA LYS A 64 -16.46 -3.89 10.96
C LYS A 64 -16.98 -5.00 10.06
N ILE A 65 -16.35 -6.16 10.16
CA ILE A 65 -16.79 -7.38 9.51
C ILE A 65 -16.76 -8.54 10.50
N VAL A 66 -17.64 -9.52 10.30
CA VAL A 66 -17.65 -10.78 11.04
C VAL A 66 -17.68 -11.89 10.01
N VAL A 67 -16.66 -12.74 10.01
CA VAL A 67 -16.48 -13.84 9.08
C VAL A 67 -16.69 -15.14 9.85
N PRO A 68 -17.79 -15.87 9.60
CA PRO A 68 -18.01 -17.16 10.21
C PRO A 68 -17.13 -18.23 9.58
N ASP A 69 -17.00 -19.37 10.27
CA ASP A 69 -16.34 -20.59 9.81
C ASP A 69 -14.89 -20.39 9.34
N MET A 70 -14.20 -19.40 9.91
CA MET A 70 -12.80 -19.13 9.68
C MET A 70 -11.98 -19.61 10.89
N PRO A 71 -11.49 -20.87 10.89
CA PRO A 71 -10.57 -21.32 11.92
C PRO A 71 -9.27 -20.52 11.82
N MET A 72 -8.86 -19.89 12.91
CA MET A 72 -7.56 -19.25 13.01
C MET A 72 -6.65 -20.12 13.87
N MET A 73 -5.52 -20.53 13.29
CA MET A 73 -4.44 -21.17 14.03
C MET A 73 -3.18 -20.35 13.85
N LEU A 74 -2.43 -20.21 14.93
CA LEU A 74 -1.08 -19.66 14.89
C LEU A 74 -0.12 -20.73 14.36
N ASP A 75 0.90 -20.31 13.63
CA ASP A 75 2.03 -21.19 13.33
C ASP A 75 2.97 -21.35 14.54
N ASP A 76 4.02 -22.16 14.39
CA ASP A 76 5.01 -22.42 15.44
C ASP A 76 5.75 -21.16 15.92
N GLU A 77 5.75 -20.10 15.12
CA GLU A 77 6.38 -18.81 15.42
C GLU A 77 5.39 -17.76 15.94
N ARG A 78 4.12 -18.14 16.14
CA ARG A 78 2.99 -17.29 16.55
C ARG A 78 2.57 -16.27 15.51
N ASN A 79 2.88 -16.51 14.23
CA ASN A 79 2.39 -15.68 13.16
C ASN A 79 0.91 -15.99 12.90
N MET A 80 0.17 -14.94 12.58
CA MET A 80 -1.24 -14.96 12.25
C MET A 80 -1.41 -14.29 10.89
N LYS A 81 -2.08 -14.96 9.96
CA LYS A 81 -2.44 -14.41 8.66
C LYS A 81 -3.90 -14.65 8.38
N ILE A 82 -4.63 -13.58 8.11
CA ILE A 82 -5.96 -13.64 7.55
C ILE A 82 -5.80 -13.62 6.04
N ASN A 83 -5.87 -14.79 5.42
CA ASN A 83 -5.93 -14.93 3.98
C ASN A 83 -7.35 -15.34 3.58
N TRP A 84 -7.95 -14.62 2.64
CA TRP A 84 -9.28 -14.96 2.15
C TRP A 84 -9.17 -16.02 1.05
N GLY A 85 -10.00 -17.06 1.12
CA GLY A 85 -10.05 -18.04 0.04
C GLY A 85 -10.61 -17.42 -1.24
N GLU A 86 -10.16 -17.91 -2.41
CA GLU A 86 -10.70 -17.48 -3.71
C GLU A 86 -12.24 -17.57 -3.72
N GLY A 87 -12.90 -16.45 -4.04
CA GLY A 87 -14.36 -16.35 -4.09
C GLY A 87 -15.06 -16.14 -2.73
N SER A 88 -14.31 -15.98 -1.64
CA SER A 88 -14.84 -15.77 -0.28
C SER A 88 -14.30 -14.52 0.42
N GLU A 89 -13.80 -13.55 -0.36
CA GLU A 89 -13.24 -12.29 0.14
C GLU A 89 -14.35 -11.43 0.76
N PRO A 90 -14.42 -11.35 2.09
CA PRO A 90 -15.55 -10.76 2.75
C PRO A 90 -15.40 -9.24 2.74
N GLU A 91 -16.47 -8.54 2.39
CA GLU A 91 -16.45 -7.08 2.24
C GLU A 91 -16.72 -6.37 3.57
N MET A 92 -15.82 -5.44 3.93
CA MET A 92 -16.02 -4.53 5.04
C MET A 92 -16.68 -3.24 4.55
N GLU A 93 -17.93 -3.02 4.97
CA GLU A 93 -18.61 -1.76 4.71
C GLU A 93 -17.95 -0.58 5.47
N ILE A 94 -17.73 0.52 4.77
CA ILE A 94 -17.28 1.79 5.31
C ILE A 94 -18.45 2.45 6.05
N LYS A 95 -18.44 2.36 7.37
CA LYS A 95 -19.45 2.97 8.25
C LYS A 95 -19.23 4.48 8.45
N SER A 96 -17.98 4.94 8.35
CA SER A 96 -17.64 6.36 8.48
C SER A 96 -16.72 6.81 7.35
N THR A 97 -17.31 7.31 6.26
CA THR A 97 -16.56 7.88 5.13
C THR A 97 -15.65 9.02 5.57
N ARG A 98 -16.07 9.82 6.56
CA ARG A 98 -15.24 10.91 7.10
C ARG A 98 -13.95 10.37 7.73
N ALA A 99 -14.06 9.36 8.60
CA ALA A 99 -12.90 8.77 9.26
C ALA A 99 -12.00 8.05 8.25
N PHE A 100 -12.59 7.35 7.28
CA PHE A 100 -11.83 6.67 6.24
C PHE A 100 -11.06 7.64 5.33
N LYS A 101 -11.69 8.75 4.93
CA LYS A 101 -11.00 9.81 4.17
C LYS A 101 -9.86 10.45 4.97
N ALA A 102 -10.07 10.72 6.25
CA ALA A 102 -9.02 11.27 7.12
C ALA A 102 -7.84 10.29 7.25
N PHE A 103 -8.11 9.01 7.44
CA PHE A 103 -7.10 7.96 7.41
C PHE A 103 -6.28 7.98 6.12
N LEU A 104 -6.92 7.97 4.94
CA LEU A 104 -6.21 8.04 3.65
C LEU A 104 -5.40 9.33 3.51
N GLN A 105 -5.94 10.47 3.97
CA GLN A 105 -5.24 11.76 3.95
C GLN A 105 -4.00 11.78 4.84
N ASP A 106 -3.97 11.00 5.91
CA ASP A 106 -2.85 10.93 6.83
C ASP A 106 -1.71 10.06 6.34
N VAL A 107 -2.03 8.96 5.66
CA VAL A 107 -1.04 8.00 5.19
C VAL A 107 -0.43 8.36 3.83
N MET A 108 -1.19 9.01 2.94
CA MET A 108 -0.71 9.28 1.57
C MET A 108 0.42 10.33 1.52
N PRO A 109 1.37 10.18 0.57
CA PRO A 109 2.41 11.19 0.34
C PRO A 109 1.81 12.56 0.03
N LYS A 110 2.38 13.60 0.64
CA LYS A 110 1.94 14.98 0.46
C LYS A 110 3.13 15.92 0.41
N LYS A 111 3.09 16.90 -0.49
CA LYS A 111 4.10 17.95 -0.56
C LYS A 111 4.17 18.76 0.74
N ASP A 112 5.34 19.32 1.03
CA ASP A 112 5.59 20.23 2.16
C ASP A 112 5.34 19.64 3.57
N VAL A 113 5.14 18.33 3.69
CA VAL A 113 4.93 17.66 4.98
C VAL A 113 6.14 16.81 5.32
N ASP A 114 7.09 17.43 6.01
CA ASP A 114 8.22 16.72 6.59
C ASP A 114 7.76 16.05 7.88
N THR A 115 7.46 14.75 7.80
CA THR A 115 7.13 13.99 9.01
C THR A 115 8.45 13.65 9.69
N GLN A 116 8.64 13.85 11.00
CA GLN A 116 9.85 13.33 11.64
C GLN A 116 9.77 11.81 11.73
N MET A 117 10.89 11.11 11.50
CA MET A 117 10.96 9.66 11.67
C MET A 117 10.95 9.33 13.16
N ASP A 118 9.77 9.10 13.72
CA ASP A 118 9.69 8.48 15.04
C ASP A 118 9.64 6.97 14.86
N SER A 119 10.83 6.36 14.81
CA SER A 119 11.07 4.92 14.57
C SER A 119 10.43 3.96 15.58
N GLN A 120 9.61 4.45 16.50
CA GLN A 120 9.09 3.67 17.62
C GLN A 120 7.65 3.15 17.42
N TYR A 121 6.94 3.56 16.38
CA TYR A 121 5.54 3.15 16.18
C TYR A 121 5.42 2.00 15.17
N THR A 122 5.45 0.77 15.69
CA THR A 122 4.96 -0.41 14.97
C THR A 122 3.44 -0.46 15.08
N ALA A 123 2.73 -0.69 13.97
CA ALA A 123 1.29 -0.87 14.00
C ALA A 123 0.94 -2.09 14.86
N SER A 124 -0.10 -1.96 15.69
CA SER A 124 -0.56 -3.04 16.57
C SER A 124 -2.06 -3.25 16.44
N ALA A 125 -2.51 -4.45 16.80
CA ALA A 125 -3.91 -4.78 16.92
C ALA A 125 -4.22 -5.38 18.30
N ASP A 126 -5.34 -4.98 18.87
CA ASP A 126 -5.88 -5.60 20.08
C ASP A 126 -6.61 -6.88 19.69
N LEU A 127 -6.27 -7.97 20.35
CA LEU A 127 -6.90 -9.27 20.20
C LEU A 127 -7.79 -9.55 21.40
N SER A 128 -8.94 -10.15 21.15
CA SER A 128 -9.72 -10.72 22.24
C SER A 128 -10.61 -11.86 21.80
N VAL A 129 -10.74 -12.87 22.65
CA VAL A 129 -11.65 -13.99 22.41
C VAL A 129 -12.94 -13.76 23.19
N SER A 130 -14.08 -13.97 22.54
CA SER A 130 -15.39 -13.90 23.20
C SER A 130 -15.49 -14.88 24.37
N ARG A 131 -16.36 -14.59 25.34
CA ARG A 131 -16.54 -15.44 26.54
C ARG A 131 -16.88 -16.90 26.22
N ASN A 132 -17.58 -17.14 25.12
CA ASN A 132 -17.91 -18.50 24.66
C ASN A 132 -16.76 -19.18 23.89
N GLY A 133 -15.58 -18.55 23.77
CA GLY A 133 -14.42 -19.09 23.07
C GLY A 133 -14.50 -19.08 21.54
N HIS A 134 -15.65 -18.73 20.96
CA HIS A 134 -15.94 -18.99 19.56
C HIS A 134 -15.56 -17.85 18.59
N THR A 135 -15.34 -16.64 19.08
CA THR A 135 -15.09 -15.47 18.22
C THR A 135 -13.81 -14.76 18.62
N LEU A 136 -12.83 -14.75 17.71
CA LEU A 136 -11.69 -13.86 17.80
C LEU A 136 -12.10 -12.48 17.30
N THR A 137 -11.90 -11.44 18.10
CA THR A 137 -12.01 -10.05 17.68
C THR A 137 -10.63 -9.45 17.54
N ILE A 138 -10.33 -8.92 16.36
CA ILE A 138 -9.13 -8.16 16.04
C ILE A 138 -9.58 -6.71 15.87
N SER A 139 -9.05 -5.80 16.70
CA SER A 139 -9.34 -4.38 16.61
C SER A 139 -8.05 -3.62 16.32
N MET A 140 -8.07 -2.79 15.27
CA MET A 140 -6.91 -2.02 14.86
C MET A 140 -7.29 -0.55 14.71
N ASP A 141 -6.38 0.33 15.12
CA ASP A 141 -6.50 1.78 14.95
C ASP A 141 -5.32 2.30 14.10
N PRO A 142 -5.48 2.37 12.77
CA PRO A 142 -4.48 2.97 11.87
C PRO A 142 -4.20 4.46 12.07
N SER A 143 -4.82 5.17 13.04
CA SER A 143 -4.54 6.61 13.23
C SER A 143 -3.10 6.93 13.62
N TYR A 144 -2.34 5.95 14.10
CA TYR A 144 -0.92 6.09 14.44
C TYR A 144 0.02 5.66 13.30
N MET A 145 -0.50 5.29 12.13
CA MET A 145 0.34 4.94 10.99
C MET A 145 1.10 6.14 10.48
N MET A 146 2.39 5.94 10.20
CA MET A 146 3.24 6.98 9.65
C MET A 146 2.83 7.33 8.22
N ARG A 147 2.84 8.63 7.92
CA ARG A 147 2.69 9.12 6.54
C ARG A 147 3.83 8.58 5.67
N MET A 148 3.47 8.08 4.49
CA MET A 148 4.42 7.69 3.46
C MET A 148 5.14 8.92 2.90
N ARG A 149 6.40 8.73 2.50
CA ARG A 149 7.17 9.76 1.81
C ARG A 149 7.47 9.34 0.40
N ALA A 150 7.58 10.31 -0.48
CA ALA A 150 8.05 10.11 -1.83
C ALA A 150 9.02 11.23 -2.18
N ALA A 151 10.15 10.87 -2.77
CA ALA A 151 11.18 11.79 -3.20
C ALA A 151 11.62 11.42 -4.63
N VAL A 152 11.73 12.42 -5.49
CA VAL A 152 12.28 12.23 -6.84
C VAL A 152 13.77 11.93 -6.74
N THR A 153 14.19 10.81 -7.32
CA THR A 153 15.59 10.37 -7.31
C THR A 153 16.26 10.53 -8.67
N ASN A 154 15.48 10.48 -9.75
CA ASN A 154 15.97 10.70 -11.11
C ASN A 154 14.90 11.38 -11.97
N LEU A 155 15.33 12.25 -12.87
CA LEU A 155 14.49 12.95 -13.82
C LEU A 155 15.21 12.96 -15.18
N ARG A 156 14.49 12.62 -16.25
CA ARG A 156 15.01 12.71 -17.61
C ARG A 156 13.98 13.41 -18.48
N ILE A 157 14.43 14.41 -19.23
CA ILE A 157 13.58 15.15 -20.18
C ILE A 157 14.27 15.16 -21.54
N HIS A 158 13.60 14.61 -22.56
CA HIS A 158 14.09 14.58 -23.93
C HIS A 158 13.01 15.14 -24.87
N GLY A 159 13.18 16.39 -25.30
CA GLY A 159 12.17 17.07 -26.10
C GLY A 159 10.89 17.34 -25.29
N GLN A 160 9.85 16.54 -25.55
CA GLN A 160 8.57 16.58 -24.82
C GLN A 160 8.37 15.34 -23.95
N GLU A 161 9.27 14.36 -24.01
CA GLU A 161 9.19 13.17 -23.18
C GLU A 161 9.79 13.46 -21.81
N ILE A 162 9.13 12.97 -20.77
CA ILE A 162 9.60 13.05 -19.38
C ILE A 162 9.54 11.66 -18.74
N SER A 163 10.58 11.32 -17.99
CA SER A 163 10.62 10.14 -17.12
C SER A 163 11.03 10.57 -15.72
N ILE A 164 10.28 10.10 -14.72
CA ILE A 164 10.48 10.43 -13.31
C ILE A 164 10.66 9.11 -12.56
N THR A 165 11.79 8.94 -11.89
CA THR A 165 11.96 7.89 -10.88
C THR A 165 11.82 8.51 -9.50
N MET A 166 11.01 7.88 -8.66
CA MET A 166 10.80 8.30 -7.28
C MET A 166 11.10 7.14 -6.35
N LYS A 167 11.73 7.44 -5.21
CA LYS A 167 11.79 6.53 -4.07
C LYS A 167 10.61 6.81 -3.16
N ILE A 168 9.82 5.77 -2.86
CA ILE A 168 8.76 5.81 -1.86
C ILE A 168 9.25 5.08 -0.60
N THR A 169 9.04 5.72 0.54
CA THR A 169 9.33 5.15 1.87
C THR A 169 8.01 5.04 2.64
N ASN A 170 7.53 3.81 2.84
CA ASN A 170 6.36 3.47 3.62
C ASN A 170 6.77 2.67 4.85
N LEU A 171 6.96 3.35 5.98
CA LEU A 171 7.34 2.69 7.24
C LEU A 171 6.13 2.14 8.01
N SER A 172 4.92 2.28 7.45
CA SER A 172 3.72 1.69 8.03
C SER A 172 3.52 0.28 7.49
N SER A 173 2.71 -0.51 8.20
CA SER A 173 2.28 -1.84 7.74
C SER A 173 1.21 -1.77 6.65
N LEU A 174 0.75 -0.58 6.25
CA LEU A 174 -0.32 -0.43 5.26
C LEU A 174 0.17 -0.77 3.86
N GLU A 175 -0.65 -1.55 3.16
CA GLU A 175 -0.51 -1.84 1.75
C GLU A 175 -1.77 -1.41 0.98
N LEU A 176 -1.57 -0.63 -0.09
CA LEU A 176 -2.61 -0.19 -1.02
C LEU A 176 -2.18 -0.53 -2.45
N GLN A 177 -2.95 -1.35 -3.14
CA GLN A 177 -2.69 -1.72 -4.53
C GLN A 177 -3.38 -0.73 -5.46
N PHE A 178 -2.66 -0.19 -6.44
CA PHE A 178 -3.25 0.59 -7.54
C PHE A 178 -2.85 0.06 -8.90
N GLU A 179 -1.94 -0.90 -9.03
CA GLU A 179 -1.45 -1.51 -10.29
C GLU A 179 -0.88 -0.51 -11.30
N TYR A 180 -1.72 0.37 -11.86
CA TYR A 180 -1.41 1.45 -12.78
C TYR A 180 -2.20 2.74 -12.48
N GLY A 181 -1.51 3.88 -12.52
CA GLY A 181 -2.11 5.20 -12.28
C GLY A 181 -1.59 6.28 -13.21
N THR A 182 -2.39 7.33 -13.41
CA THR A 182 -1.99 8.55 -14.10
C THR A 182 -1.84 9.72 -13.14
N PHE A 183 -0.89 10.58 -13.47
CA PHE A 183 -0.48 11.72 -12.66
C PHE A 183 -0.28 12.93 -13.56
N ILE A 184 -0.55 14.10 -13.01
CA ILE A 184 -0.37 15.37 -13.70
C ILE A 184 0.70 16.20 -13.02
N LEU A 185 1.53 16.86 -13.84
CA LEU A 185 2.50 17.85 -13.40
C LEU A 185 1.83 19.22 -13.42
N LYS A 186 1.81 19.88 -12.26
CA LYS A 186 1.19 21.20 -12.08
C LYS A 186 2.19 22.27 -11.72
N LYS A 187 2.17 23.37 -12.46
CA LYS A 187 2.86 24.63 -12.12
C LYS A 187 1.82 25.65 -11.69
N GLY A 188 1.63 25.80 -10.38
CA GLY A 188 0.47 26.53 -9.84
C GLY A 188 -0.83 25.82 -10.20
N GLN A 189 -1.72 26.50 -10.94
CA GLN A 189 -2.99 25.92 -11.41
C GLN A 189 -2.91 25.31 -12.81
N GLN A 190 -1.81 25.53 -13.54
CA GLN A 190 -1.65 25.04 -14.91
C GLN A 190 -1.09 23.61 -14.91
N THR A 191 -1.74 22.71 -15.64
CA THR A 191 -1.17 21.41 -16.01
C THR A 191 -0.13 21.62 -17.10
N VAL A 192 1.10 21.16 -16.84
CA VAL A 192 2.26 21.31 -17.72
C VAL A 192 2.76 19.98 -18.27
N GLY A 193 2.27 18.87 -17.77
CA GLY A 193 2.61 17.53 -18.25
C GLY A 193 1.73 16.46 -17.61
N GLU A 194 1.82 15.25 -18.15
CA GLU A 194 1.10 14.06 -17.73
C GLU A 194 2.05 12.87 -17.79
N VAL A 195 2.04 12.05 -16.75
CA VAL A 195 2.86 10.84 -16.64
C VAL A 195 2.02 9.70 -16.08
N ALA A 196 2.41 8.47 -16.39
CA ALA A 196 1.73 7.28 -15.92
C ALA A 196 2.74 6.19 -15.58
N GLY A 197 2.32 5.23 -14.76
CA GLY A 197 3.14 4.09 -14.34
C GLY A 197 2.48 3.34 -13.19
N GLY A 198 3.12 2.25 -12.77
CA GLY A 198 2.62 1.44 -11.67
C GLY A 198 2.88 2.07 -10.30
N LEU A 199 1.87 2.01 -9.41
CA LEU A 199 1.96 2.56 -8.05
C LEU A 199 1.30 1.63 -7.05
N ASP A 200 1.95 0.54 -6.68
CA ASP A 200 1.56 -0.22 -5.49
C ASP A 200 2.30 0.34 -4.28
N LEU A 201 1.55 0.71 -3.25
CA LEU A 201 2.10 1.22 -2.00
C LEU A 201 2.27 0.05 -1.06
N VAL A 202 3.49 -0.48 -0.98
CA VAL A 202 3.85 -1.63 -0.13
C VAL A 202 4.67 -1.19 1.08
N PRO A 203 4.71 -1.94 2.19
CA PRO A 203 5.62 -1.65 3.30
C PRO A 203 7.09 -1.67 2.88
N GLY A 204 7.89 -0.78 3.46
CA GLY A 204 9.34 -0.65 3.20
C GLY A 204 9.71 0.50 2.27
N GLU A 205 10.82 0.32 1.55
CA GLU A 205 11.32 1.28 0.55
C GLU A 205 11.30 0.64 -0.84
N PHE A 206 10.78 1.37 -1.82
CA PHE A 206 10.68 0.89 -3.20
C PHE A 206 10.75 2.05 -4.19
N GLU A 207 11.02 1.73 -5.46
CA GLU A 207 11.09 2.71 -6.54
C GLU A 207 9.86 2.65 -7.44
N VAL A 208 9.43 3.82 -7.90
CA VAL A 208 8.34 4.00 -8.85
C VAL A 208 8.90 4.73 -10.07
N ASN A 209 8.65 4.19 -11.25
CA ASN A 209 9.02 4.79 -12.52
C ASN A 209 7.77 5.27 -13.25
N LEU A 210 7.72 6.56 -13.55
CA LEU A 210 6.66 7.19 -14.31
C LEU A 210 7.20 7.72 -15.63
N GLY A 211 6.43 7.58 -16.70
CA GLY A 211 6.78 8.08 -18.03
C GLY A 211 5.60 8.83 -18.66
N GLY A 212 5.90 9.83 -19.47
CA GLY A 212 4.87 10.56 -20.20
C GLY A 212 5.39 11.79 -20.93
N GLN A 213 4.55 12.82 -20.98
CA GLN A 213 4.77 14.02 -21.78
C GLN A 213 4.77 15.30 -20.93
N ILE A 214 5.59 16.27 -21.33
CA ILE A 214 5.69 17.60 -20.72
C ILE A 214 5.72 18.68 -21.81
N GLN A 215 5.13 19.83 -21.51
CA GLN A 215 5.21 21.01 -22.36
C GLN A 215 6.66 21.48 -22.49
N SER A 216 7.02 21.95 -23.68
CA SER A 216 8.38 22.44 -23.94
C SER A 216 8.68 23.73 -23.17
N GLY A 217 9.90 23.86 -22.66
CA GLY A 217 10.39 25.08 -22.00
C GLY A 217 9.88 25.30 -20.58
N ILE A 218 9.32 24.28 -19.95
CA ILE A 218 8.94 24.32 -18.53
C ILE A 218 10.17 24.07 -17.67
N SER A 219 10.34 24.89 -16.63
CA SER A 219 11.46 24.85 -15.68
C SER A 219 10.97 25.09 -14.25
N GLY A 220 11.83 24.87 -13.25
CA GLY A 220 11.54 25.07 -11.83
C GLY A 220 10.75 23.95 -11.17
N VAL A 221 10.29 24.21 -9.94
CA VAL A 221 9.52 23.24 -9.15
C VAL A 221 8.07 23.16 -9.64
N VAL A 222 7.62 21.92 -9.85
CA VAL A 222 6.23 21.57 -10.14
C VAL A 222 5.72 20.55 -9.13
N THR A 223 4.40 20.46 -8.97
CA THR A 223 3.77 19.43 -8.15
C THR A 223 3.32 18.29 -9.04
N LEU A 224 3.83 17.09 -8.81
CA LEU A 224 3.26 15.85 -9.33
C LEU A 224 2.06 15.46 -8.46
N LYS A 225 0.91 15.27 -9.09
CA LYS A 225 -0.34 14.95 -8.39
C LYS A 225 -1.04 13.75 -9.03
N GLY A 226 -1.51 12.81 -8.23
CA GLY A 226 -2.32 11.70 -8.73
C GLY A 226 -3.65 12.18 -9.31
N GLU A 227 -4.04 11.62 -10.45
CA GLU A 227 -5.24 12.03 -11.19
C GLU A 227 -6.23 10.88 -11.35
N HIS A 228 -5.80 9.73 -11.90
CA HIS A 228 -6.70 8.62 -12.21
C HIS A 228 -6.07 7.25 -11.94
N PHE A 229 -6.92 6.28 -11.57
CA PHE A 229 -6.58 4.86 -11.38
C PHE A 229 -7.41 4.04 -12.38
N GLU A 230 -6.73 3.17 -13.14
CA GLU A 230 -7.27 2.57 -14.38
C GLU A 230 -8.46 1.63 -14.15
N ASP A 231 -8.47 0.85 -13.07
CA ASP A 231 -9.43 -0.26 -12.97
C ASP A 231 -10.85 0.17 -12.57
N CYS A 232 -11.01 1.30 -11.87
CA CYS A 232 -12.33 1.69 -11.37
C CYS A 232 -12.45 3.18 -10.99
N GLU A 233 -13.16 3.95 -11.83
CA GLU A 233 -13.53 5.34 -11.54
C GLU A 233 -14.47 5.47 -10.32
N GLU A 234 -15.26 4.43 -10.02
CA GLU A 234 -16.22 4.37 -8.92
C GLU A 234 -15.66 3.61 -7.71
N SER A 235 -14.40 3.90 -7.36
CA SER A 235 -13.71 3.33 -6.20
C SER A 235 -13.24 4.40 -5.23
N TRP A 236 -13.09 4.07 -3.94
CA TRP A 236 -12.39 4.98 -3.03
C TRP A 236 -10.88 5.05 -3.35
N GLN A 237 -10.32 4.07 -4.06
CA GLN A 237 -8.93 4.12 -4.57
C GLN A 237 -8.75 5.32 -5.52
N GLN A 238 -9.74 5.61 -6.37
CA GLN A 238 -9.75 6.83 -7.18
C GLN A 238 -9.69 8.10 -6.33
N TYR A 239 -10.26 8.11 -5.12
CA TYR A 239 -10.07 9.21 -4.17
C TYR A 239 -8.68 9.18 -3.54
N ALA A 240 -8.18 8.01 -3.14
CA ALA A 240 -6.87 7.85 -2.50
C ALA A 240 -5.73 8.33 -3.41
N ILE A 241 -5.69 7.92 -4.68
CA ILE A 241 -4.62 8.35 -5.62
C ILE A 241 -4.58 9.87 -5.78
N LYS A 242 -5.73 10.54 -5.75
CA LYS A 242 -5.83 12.02 -5.84
C LYS A 242 -5.24 12.77 -4.63
N LEU A 243 -4.96 12.06 -3.54
CA LEU A 243 -4.28 12.61 -2.36
C LEU A 243 -2.75 12.59 -2.50
N PHE A 244 -2.21 11.80 -3.44
CA PHE A 244 -0.78 11.73 -3.71
C PHE A 244 -0.29 13.06 -4.28
N GLU A 245 0.65 13.70 -3.58
CA GLU A 245 1.31 14.92 -4.04
C GLU A 245 2.80 14.89 -3.69
N VAL A 246 3.67 15.18 -4.67
CA VAL A 246 5.14 15.24 -4.53
C VAL A 246 5.67 16.45 -5.29
N GLU A 247 6.72 17.07 -4.76
CA GLU A 247 7.44 18.13 -5.50
C GLU A 247 8.47 17.53 -6.44
N VAL A 248 8.50 18.03 -7.68
CA VAL A 248 9.45 17.67 -8.71
C VAL A 248 10.18 18.93 -9.12
N ASN A 249 11.49 19.00 -8.87
CA ASN A 249 12.30 20.09 -9.36
C ASN A 249 12.78 19.77 -10.78
N LEU A 250 12.27 20.49 -11.79
CA LEU A 250 12.62 20.27 -13.19
C LEU A 250 13.99 20.87 -13.56
N ASP A 251 14.58 21.68 -12.68
CA ASP A 251 15.91 22.27 -12.88
C ASP A 251 17.03 21.39 -12.31
N GLU A 252 16.68 20.40 -11.48
CA GLU A 252 17.61 19.49 -10.82
C GLU A 252 17.45 18.07 -11.37
N LEU A 253 18.56 17.31 -11.32
CA LEU A 253 18.74 15.94 -11.81
C LEU A 253 18.98 15.82 -13.32
N ASP A 254 20.27 15.89 -13.66
CA ASP A 254 20.87 15.26 -14.83
C ASP A 254 21.99 14.35 -14.29
N LEU A 255 21.63 13.15 -13.85
CA LEU A 255 22.58 12.15 -13.34
C LEU A 255 22.58 10.94 -14.30
N ASP A 256 23.08 11.17 -15.51
CA ASP A 256 24.08 10.33 -16.19
C ASP A 256 24.26 10.77 -17.66
N ALA A 257 24.98 11.87 -17.85
CA ALA A 257 25.71 12.14 -19.08
C ALA A 257 27.20 11.89 -18.85
N ASN A 258 27.58 10.73 -18.31
CA ASN A 258 29.00 10.38 -18.22
C ASN A 258 29.24 8.86 -18.13
N HIS A 259 29.00 8.13 -19.22
CA HIS A 259 29.85 7.01 -19.65
C HIS A 259 30.01 7.08 -21.17
N GLY A 260 30.79 8.07 -21.60
CA GLY A 260 31.43 8.03 -22.92
C GLY A 260 32.49 6.94 -22.92
N ALA A 261 32.19 5.83 -23.58
CA ALA A 261 33.21 4.98 -24.19
C ALA A 261 32.93 4.96 -25.69
N THR A 262 33.60 5.87 -26.38
CA THR A 262 33.92 5.75 -27.79
C THR A 262 34.55 4.39 -28.05
N VAL A 263 33.94 3.57 -28.91
CA VAL A 263 34.69 2.61 -29.72
C VAL A 263 34.20 2.80 -31.15
N ASP A 264 35.17 3.18 -31.98
CA ASP A 264 35.06 3.50 -33.38
C ASP A 264 34.40 2.41 -34.22
N ASP A 265 33.75 2.89 -35.28
CA ASP A 265 33.43 2.15 -36.49
C ASP A 265 34.63 1.32 -36.99
N ASP A 266 34.43 0.03 -37.23
CA ASP A 266 34.98 -0.62 -38.43
C ASP A 266 34.27 -1.96 -38.75
N ILE A 267 33.37 -1.87 -39.74
CA ILE A 267 33.19 -2.72 -40.93
C ILE A 267 33.41 -4.25 -40.80
N GLY A 268 32.38 -5.01 -41.19
CA GLY A 268 32.58 -6.40 -41.65
C GLY A 268 31.31 -7.20 -41.93
N ASP A 269 30.66 -6.95 -43.07
CA ASP A 269 29.78 -7.91 -43.76
C ASP A 269 30.43 -9.31 -43.83
N ILE A 270 29.75 -10.36 -43.32
CA ILE A 270 29.74 -11.69 -43.97
C ILE A 270 28.36 -12.34 -43.74
N ALA A 271 27.82 -12.80 -44.86
CA ALA A 271 26.53 -13.41 -45.07
C ALA A 271 26.35 -14.83 -44.51
N ASP A 272 25.08 -15.22 -44.42
CA ASP A 272 24.52 -16.48 -44.92
C ASP A 272 25.15 -17.81 -44.45
N HIS A 273 24.42 -18.52 -43.58
CA HIS A 273 24.12 -19.93 -43.80
C HIS A 273 22.88 -20.37 -43.01
N GLY A 274 21.79 -20.55 -43.76
CA GLY A 274 21.08 -21.82 -43.89
C GLY A 274 20.83 -22.73 -42.67
N GLU A 275 19.53 -22.94 -42.45
CA GLU A 275 18.85 -24.23 -42.23
C GLU A 275 18.73 -24.84 -40.81
N HIS A 276 17.45 -25.06 -40.49
CA HIS A 276 16.85 -26.24 -39.87
C HIS A 276 17.38 -26.74 -38.52
N LEU A 277 16.49 -26.74 -37.51
CA LEU A 277 15.94 -27.99 -36.97
C LEU A 277 14.69 -27.72 -36.13
N LEU A 278 13.62 -28.43 -36.49
CA LEU A 278 12.37 -28.57 -35.75
C LEU A 278 12.58 -29.43 -34.48
N SER A 279 11.59 -29.33 -33.59
CA SER A 279 10.90 -30.48 -32.95
C SER A 279 11.33 -31.02 -31.56
N ILE A 280 10.39 -30.79 -30.61
CA ILE A 280 9.72 -31.77 -29.71
C ILE A 280 10.39 -32.10 -28.34
N ARG A 281 9.72 -31.68 -27.24
CA ARG A 281 9.06 -32.49 -26.16
C ARG A 281 8.99 -31.66 -24.86
N SER A 282 7.80 -31.30 -24.36
CA SER A 282 6.93 -32.04 -23.42
C SER A 282 7.63 -32.63 -22.19
N LYS A 283 7.37 -32.04 -21.02
CA LYS A 283 6.41 -32.54 -20.03
C LYS A 283 5.93 -31.41 -19.14
#